data_AF-A0A6J8FQP0-F1
#
_entry.id   AF-A0A6J8FQP0-F1
#
_cell.length_a   1.000
_cell.length_b   1.000
_cell.length_c   1.000
_cell.angle_alpha   90.00
_cell.angle_beta   90.00
_cell.angle_gamma   90.00
#
_symmetry.space_group_name_H-M   'P 1'
#
loop_
_entity.id
_entity.type
_entity.pdbx_description
1 polymer ?
#
loop_
_entity_poly.entity_id
_entity_poly.type
_entity_poly.pdbx_seq_one_letter_code
_entity_poly.pdbx_strand_id
1 'polypeptide(L)'
;MSAAFAAMKSYGKRGGRAAWAHKRSLCVLWLLFLSASWLCFRGTQSTHGGCLTDIRATADKGAIGCRSANVSVAVTSTFMNTFIKAAVIPMIQNDSNTLIVPQQEVNHVWVDKMVLQHFKLGSLTVSTGVPDAQSMMIRGTGLGLKVNKSRFIFHYMGVRCSGTFWASLKETAVDAVMRLTLLPEERWNVTFPRLALDWGQVDVHHELDSETCSLAQKVVELFTGELDVFVVSKVKRMLDEEMPRKAADRLNDAFARFGIRAITPPVMTANAMAVTLDLNPLDFGCASTPTASTVPELVSRDIAARTTATSVNNVLYNAVQAQRLQVEKHLSAMWNTSLLADLFPEVYRACPGCRLYTLAQATKAPIIDVPRDGEVSVDVHDLILGVYVQPNSSEHSSALSSLITEKQLRPRAGFSAAYRFFERKKRISSQYHRKAFPVLAIGCSAASGVRNISASTGHSISYELLPVRDVAVKVMASNIGDVSTKDLEKLITKVWNDFAAPLANSASPLKLPFFFQEAVLKVGPDIIEGGVNVSLKEEFLQAVLSTL
;
A
#
# COMPACT_ATOMS: atom_id res chain seq x y z
N MET A 1 -4.94 -68.11 -6.56
CA MET A 1 -6.16 -68.59 -7.25
C MET A 1 -7.12 -67.40 -7.33
N SER A 2 -7.04 -66.58 -8.37
CA SER A 2 -7.50 -66.82 -9.75
C SER A 2 -8.91 -66.26 -9.94
N ALA A 3 -8.94 -65.17 -10.71
CA ALA A 3 -9.89 -64.85 -11.76
C ALA A 3 -11.40 -64.92 -11.45
N ALA A 4 -12.01 -63.74 -11.39
CA ALA A 4 -13.23 -63.48 -12.13
C ALA A 4 -13.14 -62.05 -12.72
N PHE A 5 -12.54 -61.98 -13.90
CA PHE A 5 -12.54 -60.81 -14.77
C PHE A 5 -13.68 -60.95 -15.80
N ALA A 6 -14.33 -59.82 -16.07
CA ALA A 6 -15.03 -59.45 -17.30
C ALA A 6 -16.39 -60.10 -17.66
N ALA A 7 -17.44 -59.29 -17.54
CA ALA A 7 -18.28 -58.95 -18.69
C ALA A 7 -18.95 -57.57 -18.48
N MET A 8 -18.48 -56.57 -19.24
CA MET A 8 -19.22 -55.35 -19.53
C MET A 8 -20.50 -55.66 -20.31
N LYS A 9 -21.62 -55.00 -19.97
CA LYS A 9 -22.44 -54.29 -20.97
C LYS A 9 -23.37 -53.26 -20.33
N SER A 10 -23.02 -52.01 -20.63
CA SER A 10 -23.83 -50.79 -20.76
C SER A 10 -25.29 -50.77 -20.28
N TYR A 11 -25.61 -49.81 -19.40
CA TYR A 11 -26.57 -48.74 -19.71
C TYR A 11 -26.25 -47.52 -18.83
N GLY A 12 -25.90 -46.39 -19.45
CA GLY A 12 -25.70 -45.12 -18.75
C GLY A 12 -26.98 -44.30 -18.65
N LYS A 13 -27.08 -43.44 -17.62
CA LYS A 13 -27.48 -42.02 -17.74
C LYS A 13 -27.58 -41.31 -16.38
N ARG A 14 -27.06 -40.06 -16.38
CA ARG A 14 -27.47 -38.89 -15.59
C ARG A 14 -27.23 -38.89 -14.08
N GLY A 15 -26.03 -38.47 -13.70
CA GLY A 15 -25.75 -37.99 -12.34
C GLY A 15 -24.36 -37.35 -12.26
N GLY A 16 -24.10 -36.25 -12.96
CA GLY A 16 -22.72 -35.72 -13.01
C GLY A 16 -22.51 -34.28 -13.46
N ARG A 17 -23.53 -33.53 -13.85
CA ARG A 17 -23.37 -32.11 -14.25
C ARG A 17 -23.84 -31.10 -13.18
N ALA A 18 -24.82 -31.45 -12.36
CA ALA A 18 -25.33 -30.56 -11.31
C ALA A 18 -24.36 -30.39 -10.13
N ALA A 19 -23.73 -31.48 -9.66
CA ALA A 19 -22.76 -31.43 -8.55
C ALA A 19 -21.44 -30.72 -8.91
N TRP A 20 -21.06 -30.73 -10.19
CA TRP A 20 -19.85 -30.06 -10.69
C TRP A 20 -20.10 -28.57 -11.01
N ALA A 21 -21.31 -28.22 -11.47
CA ALA A 21 -21.75 -26.83 -11.62
C ALA A 21 -21.92 -26.11 -10.26
N HIS A 22 -22.38 -26.82 -9.22
CA HIS A 22 -22.53 -26.25 -7.87
C HIS A 22 -21.18 -25.91 -7.22
N LYS A 23 -20.16 -26.76 -7.40
CA LYS A 23 -18.78 -26.51 -6.92
C LYS A 23 -18.10 -25.36 -7.67
N ARG A 24 -18.37 -25.17 -8.98
CA ARG A 24 -17.89 -24.02 -9.77
C ARG A 24 -18.57 -22.70 -9.38
N SER A 25 -19.87 -22.72 -9.10
CA SER A 25 -20.63 -21.57 -8.59
C SER A 25 -20.08 -21.08 -7.23
N LEU A 26 -19.81 -22.01 -6.31
CA LEU A 26 -19.21 -21.75 -5.01
C LEU A 26 -17.79 -21.18 -5.09
N CYS A 27 -16.93 -21.73 -5.97
CA CYS A 27 -15.58 -21.18 -6.19
C CYS A 27 -15.60 -19.75 -6.74
N VAL A 28 -16.60 -19.37 -7.54
CA VAL A 28 -16.60 -18.05 -8.17
C VAL A 28 -17.30 -16.99 -7.31
N LEU A 29 -18.25 -17.38 -6.48
CA LEU A 29 -18.77 -16.49 -5.43
C LEU A 29 -17.70 -16.27 -4.34
N TRP A 30 -16.87 -17.28 -4.05
CA TRP A 30 -15.63 -17.12 -3.27
C TRP A 30 -14.64 -16.15 -3.93
N LEU A 31 -14.40 -16.25 -5.24
CA LEU A 31 -13.53 -15.31 -5.96
C LEU A 31 -14.11 -13.89 -6.05
N LEU A 32 -15.44 -13.72 -6.03
CA LEU A 32 -16.11 -12.41 -6.02
C LEU A 32 -16.07 -11.74 -4.65
N PHE A 33 -16.24 -12.52 -3.58
CA PHE A 33 -16.09 -12.03 -2.22
C PHE A 33 -14.63 -11.72 -1.90
N LEU A 34 -13.71 -12.66 -2.17
CA LEU A 34 -12.28 -12.42 -2.03
C LEU A 34 -11.80 -11.28 -2.92
N SER A 35 -12.29 -11.13 -4.15
CA SER A 35 -11.91 -9.99 -4.99
C SER A 35 -12.53 -8.68 -4.50
N ALA A 36 -13.74 -8.64 -3.96
CA ALA A 36 -14.32 -7.44 -3.36
C ALA A 36 -13.57 -7.03 -2.07
N SER A 37 -13.26 -7.98 -1.20
CA SER A 37 -12.46 -7.76 0.02
C SER A 37 -11.01 -7.40 -0.31
N TRP A 38 -10.38 -8.08 -1.28
CA TRP A 38 -9.04 -7.76 -1.80
C TRP A 38 -9.02 -6.44 -2.58
N LEU A 39 -10.10 -6.01 -3.23
CA LEU A 39 -10.21 -4.73 -3.94
C LEU A 39 -10.55 -3.57 -3.01
N CYS A 40 -11.25 -3.79 -1.90
CA CYS A 40 -11.33 -2.80 -0.83
C CYS A 40 -9.95 -2.60 -0.17
N PHE A 41 -9.17 -3.68 -0.02
CA PHE A 41 -7.81 -3.63 0.53
C PHE A 41 -6.73 -3.14 -0.47
N ARG A 42 -6.86 -3.46 -1.78
CA ARG A 42 -6.02 -2.93 -2.86
C ARG A 42 -6.42 -1.53 -3.29
N GLY A 43 -7.70 -1.15 -3.25
CA GLY A 43 -8.14 0.22 -3.54
C GLY A 43 -7.53 1.23 -2.58
N THR A 44 -7.20 0.81 -1.37
CA THR A 44 -6.43 1.58 -0.38
C THR A 44 -4.91 1.50 -0.56
N GLN A 45 -4.36 0.55 -1.34
CA GLN A 45 -2.90 0.34 -1.50
C GLN A 45 -2.35 0.54 -2.93
N SER A 46 -3.17 0.43 -3.99
CA SER A 46 -2.71 0.37 -5.38
C SER A 46 -2.95 1.65 -6.19
N THR A 47 -3.29 2.75 -5.53
CA THR A 47 -3.36 4.08 -6.16
C THR A 47 -2.15 4.93 -5.78
N HIS A 48 -0.93 4.41 -5.88
CA HIS A 48 0.27 5.25 -5.93
C HIS A 48 1.16 4.82 -7.10
N GLY A 49 1.35 5.74 -8.04
CA GLY A 49 2.32 5.61 -9.13
C GLY A 49 1.75 5.86 -10.52
N GLY A 50 1.49 7.12 -10.87
CA GLY A 50 1.33 7.51 -12.29
C GLY A 50 0.05 8.26 -12.64
N CYS A 51 -0.16 9.45 -12.06
CA CYS A 51 -0.83 10.61 -12.66
C CYS A 51 -0.95 11.72 -11.60
N LEU A 52 0.19 12.19 -11.08
CA LEU A 52 0.25 13.32 -10.13
C LEU A 52 0.44 14.68 -10.83
N THR A 53 0.07 14.79 -12.11
CA THR A 53 0.06 16.04 -12.86
C THR A 53 -1.25 16.11 -13.63
N ASP A 54 -1.95 17.24 -13.54
CA ASP A 54 -3.21 17.59 -14.23
C ASP A 54 -4.54 17.22 -13.59
N ILE A 55 -4.69 17.56 -12.30
CA ILE A 55 -5.96 18.18 -11.88
C ILE A 55 -5.63 19.54 -11.27
N ARG A 56 -5.54 20.56 -12.14
CA ARG A 56 -5.77 21.95 -11.72
C ARG A 56 -7.14 21.98 -11.04
N ALA A 57 -7.12 22.24 -9.75
CA ALA A 57 -8.30 22.54 -8.96
C ALA A 57 -8.94 23.81 -9.52
N THR A 58 -10.00 23.66 -10.31
CA THR A 58 -11.04 24.68 -10.43
C THR A 58 -12.13 24.35 -9.43
N ALA A 59 -11.97 24.89 -8.22
CA ALA A 59 -13.06 25.45 -7.44
C ALA A 59 -12.48 25.97 -6.12
N ASP A 60 -12.39 27.29 -5.99
CA ASP A 60 -12.56 27.97 -4.71
C ASP A 60 -13.91 27.53 -4.12
N LYS A 61 -13.88 26.45 -3.34
CA LYS A 61 -14.90 26.17 -2.34
C LYS A 61 -14.13 26.14 -1.03
N GLY A 62 -14.49 27.06 -0.14
CA GLY A 62 -13.87 27.23 1.17
C GLY A 62 -13.60 25.89 1.86
N ALA A 63 -12.52 25.85 2.63
CA ALA A 63 -11.98 24.69 3.31
C ALA A 63 -13.08 23.65 3.62
N ILE A 64 -12.99 22.48 2.98
CA ILE A 64 -13.86 21.35 3.32
C ILE A 64 -13.72 21.17 4.83
N GLY A 65 -14.83 21.32 5.57
CA GLY A 65 -14.84 21.15 7.01
C GLY A 65 -14.57 19.70 7.38
N CYS A 66 -13.28 19.32 7.35
CA CYS A 66 -12.84 17.98 7.64
C CYS A 66 -12.87 17.72 9.15
N ARG A 67 -13.23 16.50 9.51
CA ARG A 67 -13.21 16.03 10.90
C ARG A 67 -11.86 15.38 11.19
N SER A 68 -11.33 15.57 12.37
CA SER A 68 -10.07 14.94 12.76
C SER A 68 -10.21 13.42 12.86
N ALA A 69 -9.19 12.68 12.45
CA ALA A 69 -9.18 11.23 12.59
C ALA A 69 -7.75 10.75 12.79
N ASN A 70 -7.53 9.93 13.81
CA ASN A 70 -6.17 9.59 14.22
C ASN A 70 -6.00 8.07 14.34
N VAL A 71 -4.77 7.63 14.12
CA VAL A 71 -4.31 6.29 14.45
C VAL A 71 -2.95 6.37 15.12
N SER A 72 -2.80 5.70 16.25
CA SER A 72 -1.51 5.52 16.90
C SER A 72 -0.91 4.20 16.45
N VAL A 73 0.36 4.22 16.08
CA VAL A 73 1.08 3.05 15.58
C VAL A 73 2.37 2.91 16.39
N ALA A 74 2.71 1.69 16.78
CA ALA A 74 3.97 1.35 17.42
C ALA A 74 4.70 0.24 16.65
N VAL A 75 6.02 0.33 16.65
CA VAL A 75 6.93 -0.65 16.05
C VAL A 75 8.06 -0.94 17.02
N THR A 76 8.35 -2.22 17.26
CA THR A 76 9.44 -2.63 18.17
C THR A 76 10.81 -2.50 17.52
N SER A 77 11.82 -2.21 18.34
CA SER A 77 13.23 -2.25 17.94
C SER A 77 13.64 -3.66 17.47
N THR A 78 13.09 -4.71 18.08
CA THR A 78 13.29 -6.10 17.64
C THR A 78 12.85 -6.30 16.20
N PHE A 79 11.63 -5.87 15.85
CA PHE A 79 11.15 -5.95 14.48
C PHE A 79 11.97 -5.10 13.51
N MET A 80 12.31 -3.86 13.89
CA MET A 80 13.18 -2.99 13.09
C MET A 80 14.52 -3.67 12.79
N ASN A 81 15.16 -4.27 13.79
CA ASN A 81 16.43 -4.99 13.63
C ASN A 81 16.29 -6.22 12.74
N THR A 82 15.22 -6.99 12.92
CA THR A 82 14.93 -8.15 12.05
C THR A 82 14.70 -7.71 10.62
N PHE A 83 13.93 -6.65 10.37
CA PHE A 83 13.72 -6.08 9.05
C PHE A 83 15.02 -5.53 8.43
N ILE A 84 15.86 -4.86 9.22
CA ILE A 84 17.16 -4.33 8.76
C ILE A 84 18.06 -5.46 8.28
N LYS A 85 18.23 -6.50 9.11
CA LYS A 85 19.05 -7.67 8.75
C LYS A 85 18.52 -8.36 7.50
N ALA A 86 17.20 -8.44 7.39
CA ALA A 86 16.49 -9.20 6.38
C ALA A 86 16.38 -8.50 5.02
N ALA A 87 16.20 -7.18 5.00
CA ALA A 87 15.91 -6.41 3.78
C ALA A 87 16.92 -5.29 3.54
N VAL A 88 17.25 -4.50 4.57
CA VAL A 88 18.09 -3.30 4.41
C VAL A 88 19.55 -3.66 4.12
N ILE A 89 20.13 -4.60 4.86
CA ILE A 89 21.52 -5.04 4.61
C ILE A 89 21.65 -5.63 3.19
N PRO A 90 20.81 -6.60 2.76
CA PRO A 90 20.85 -7.09 1.38
C PRO A 90 20.63 -5.99 0.35
N MET A 91 19.71 -5.05 0.57
CA MET A 91 19.50 -3.93 -0.36
C MET A 91 20.75 -3.07 -0.50
N ILE A 92 21.41 -2.71 0.62
CA ILE A 92 22.67 -1.93 0.58
C ILE A 92 23.75 -2.66 -0.21
N GLN A 93 23.83 -3.99 -0.06
CA GLN A 93 24.85 -4.84 -0.68
C GLN A 93 24.57 -5.21 -2.14
N ASN A 94 23.30 -5.38 -2.51
CA ASN A 94 22.85 -5.88 -3.81
C ASN A 94 22.49 -4.76 -4.78
N ASP A 95 22.02 -3.62 -4.28
CA ASP A 95 21.87 -2.46 -5.15
C ASP A 95 23.24 -2.04 -5.65
N SER A 96 23.30 -1.66 -6.93
CA SER A 96 24.41 -1.01 -7.59
C SER A 96 24.69 0.37 -7.00
N ASN A 97 24.79 0.47 -5.67
CA ASN A 97 25.12 1.65 -4.90
C ASN A 97 26.52 2.07 -5.31
N THR A 98 26.55 2.84 -6.39
CA THR A 98 27.73 3.46 -6.93
C THR A 98 27.71 4.89 -6.47
N LEU A 99 28.67 5.25 -5.62
CA LEU A 99 28.87 6.63 -5.23
C LEU A 99 30.00 7.20 -6.08
N ILE A 100 29.70 8.27 -6.82
CA ILE A 100 30.68 8.92 -7.68
C ILE A 100 31.21 10.14 -6.94
N VAL A 101 32.51 10.16 -6.69
CA VAL A 101 33.24 11.37 -6.30
C VAL A 101 33.76 12.02 -7.59
N PRO A 102 33.41 13.28 -7.88
CA PRO A 102 33.81 13.94 -9.13
C PRO A 102 35.34 14.14 -9.20
N GLN A 103 35.84 14.38 -10.41
CA GLN A 103 37.25 14.73 -10.65
C GLN A 103 37.67 15.94 -9.81
N GLN A 104 38.90 15.93 -9.30
CA GLN A 104 39.44 17.01 -8.47
C GLN A 104 40.93 17.21 -8.73
N GLU A 105 41.40 18.43 -8.53
CA GLU A 105 42.80 18.80 -8.55
C GLU A 105 43.13 19.50 -7.24
N VAL A 106 44.12 18.99 -6.52
CA VAL A 106 44.59 19.57 -5.26
C VAL A 106 46.11 19.54 -5.25
N ASN A 107 46.73 20.70 -5.04
CA ASN A 107 48.18 20.90 -5.11
C ASN A 107 48.76 20.42 -6.44
N HIS A 108 49.51 19.32 -6.39
CA HIS A 108 50.22 18.72 -7.51
C HIS A 108 49.53 17.45 -8.02
N VAL A 109 48.38 17.07 -7.46
CA VAL A 109 47.68 15.83 -7.77
C VAL A 109 46.32 16.16 -8.42
N TRP A 110 46.14 15.69 -9.65
CA TRP A 110 44.85 15.59 -10.32
C TRP A 110 44.35 14.15 -10.22
N VAL A 111 43.11 13.97 -9.79
CA VAL A 111 42.43 12.68 -9.66
C VAL A 111 41.14 12.70 -10.48
N ASP A 112 41.00 11.72 -11.36
CA ASP A 112 39.78 11.50 -12.13
C ASP A 112 38.63 11.06 -11.19
N LYS A 113 37.42 10.94 -11.74
CA LYS A 113 36.26 10.46 -10.98
C LYS A 113 36.56 9.16 -10.22
N MET A 114 36.25 9.11 -8.94
CA MET A 114 36.32 7.90 -8.12
C MET A 114 34.94 7.26 -8.04
N VAL A 115 34.86 5.98 -8.37
CA VAL A 115 33.61 5.21 -8.30
C VAL A 115 33.72 4.25 -7.13
N LEU A 116 32.97 4.52 -6.06
CA LEU A 116 32.85 3.63 -4.92
C LEU A 116 31.73 2.64 -5.17
N GLN A 117 32.02 1.35 -4.97
CA GLN A 117 31.11 0.24 -5.21
C GLN A 117 31.42 -0.94 -4.29
N HIS A 118 30.65 -2.02 -4.41
CA HIS A 118 30.78 -3.22 -3.59
C HIS A 118 30.68 -2.91 -2.09
N PHE A 119 29.66 -2.13 -1.70
CA PHE A 119 29.35 -1.86 -0.31
C PHE A 119 29.05 -3.19 0.40
N LYS A 120 29.75 -3.41 1.51
CA LYS A 120 29.58 -4.55 2.41
C LYS A 120 29.22 -4.01 3.78
N LEU A 121 28.37 -4.73 4.49
CA LEU A 121 27.95 -4.37 5.84
C LEU A 121 27.74 -5.66 6.63
N GLY A 122 28.54 -5.89 7.67
CA GLY A 122 28.47 -7.11 8.47
C GLY A 122 27.24 -7.14 9.37
N SER A 123 26.99 -6.04 10.09
CA SER A 123 25.78 -5.87 10.88
C SER A 123 25.30 -4.42 10.87
N LEU A 124 24.00 -4.24 11.07
CA LEU A 124 23.36 -2.95 11.30
C LEU A 124 22.25 -3.16 12.33
N THR A 125 22.31 -2.41 13.42
CA THR A 125 21.35 -2.50 14.52
C THR A 125 20.86 -1.12 14.90
N VAL A 126 19.64 -1.06 15.41
CA VAL A 126 18.94 0.14 15.85
C VAL A 126 18.47 -0.07 17.27
N SER A 127 18.76 0.92 18.11
CA SER A 127 18.23 1.04 19.47
C SER A 127 17.41 2.33 19.55
N THR A 128 16.15 2.23 19.95
CA THR A 128 15.24 3.39 20.05
C THR A 128 15.37 4.06 21.42
N GLY A 129 15.06 5.36 21.51
CA GLY A 129 15.10 6.10 22.77
C GLY A 129 16.52 6.35 23.29
N VAL A 130 17.51 6.37 22.39
CA VAL A 130 18.93 6.55 22.71
C VAL A 130 19.52 7.62 21.79
N PRO A 131 20.21 8.66 22.32
CA PRO A 131 20.44 8.93 23.75
C PRO A 131 19.23 9.52 24.48
N ASP A 132 18.19 9.92 23.75
CA ASP A 132 16.99 10.57 24.28
C ASP A 132 15.71 10.01 23.62
N ALA A 133 14.54 10.37 24.16
CA ALA A 133 13.24 9.85 23.73
C ALA A 133 12.81 10.26 22.29
N GLN A 134 13.60 11.08 21.58
CA GLN A 134 13.36 11.53 20.20
C GLN A 134 14.41 10.97 19.22
N SER A 135 15.33 10.14 19.70
CA SER A 135 16.47 9.67 18.94
C SER A 135 16.59 8.15 18.92
N MET A 136 17.13 7.65 17.81
CA MET A 136 17.56 6.27 17.66
C MET A 136 19.06 6.22 17.46
N MET A 137 19.72 5.27 18.11
CA MET A 137 21.11 4.94 17.88
C MET A 137 21.18 3.85 16.81
N ILE A 138 21.88 4.11 15.72
CA ILE A 138 22.19 3.18 14.66
C ILE A 138 23.64 2.76 14.84
N ARG A 139 23.88 1.45 14.95
CA ARG A 139 25.22 0.86 15.04
C ARG A 139 25.46 -0.12 13.90
N GLY A 140 26.44 0.19 13.05
CA GLY A 140 26.89 -0.67 11.97
C GLY A 140 28.30 -1.18 12.23
N THR A 141 28.57 -2.44 11.87
CA THR A 141 29.93 -3.00 11.91
C THR A 141 30.27 -3.73 10.63
N GLY A 142 31.57 -3.80 10.33
CA GLY A 142 32.04 -4.46 9.11
C GLY A 142 31.63 -3.72 7.84
N LEU A 143 31.53 -2.38 7.90
CA LEU A 143 31.36 -1.57 6.70
C LEU A 143 32.62 -1.71 5.85
N GLY A 144 32.44 -2.04 4.58
CA GLY A 144 33.52 -2.12 3.62
C GLY A 144 33.06 -1.64 2.25
N LEU A 145 33.99 -1.14 1.45
CA LEU A 145 33.73 -0.69 0.08
C LEU A 145 35.00 -0.75 -0.76
N LYS A 146 34.84 -0.63 -2.08
CA LYS A 146 35.95 -0.59 -3.03
C LYS A 146 35.84 0.66 -3.90
N VAL A 147 36.96 1.36 -4.04
CA VAL A 147 37.14 2.38 -5.08
C VAL A 147 37.66 1.66 -6.32
N ASN A 148 36.96 1.81 -7.44
CA ASN A 148 37.43 1.28 -8.72
C ASN A 148 38.74 1.89 -9.16
N LYS A 149 39.41 1.22 -10.11
CA LYS A 149 40.59 1.79 -10.78
C LYS A 149 40.22 3.16 -11.37
N SER A 150 40.85 4.20 -10.83
CA SER A 150 40.69 5.60 -11.25
C SER A 150 42.04 6.15 -11.66
N ARG A 151 42.05 7.09 -12.62
CA ARG A 151 43.27 7.74 -13.08
C ARG A 151 43.71 8.84 -12.14
N PHE A 152 45.01 9.03 -12.03
CA PHE A 152 45.60 10.20 -11.42
C PHE A 152 46.73 10.73 -12.29
N ILE A 153 46.98 12.04 -12.18
CA ILE A 153 48.10 12.73 -12.80
C ILE A 153 48.75 13.56 -11.72
N PHE A 154 50.05 13.42 -11.56
CA PHE A 154 50.85 14.22 -10.67
C PHE A 154 51.74 15.18 -11.46
N HIS A 155 51.85 16.43 -11.01
CA HIS A 155 52.67 17.46 -11.62
C HIS A 155 53.38 18.33 -10.57
N TYR A 156 54.68 18.10 -10.40
CA TYR A 156 55.52 18.84 -9.46
C TYR A 156 56.90 19.13 -10.05
N MET A 157 57.38 20.36 -9.89
CA MET A 157 58.72 20.80 -10.33
C MET A 157 59.09 20.36 -11.77
N GLY A 158 58.12 20.40 -12.70
CA GLY A 158 58.31 20.03 -14.11
C GLY A 158 58.28 18.53 -14.42
N VAL A 159 58.14 17.67 -13.41
CA VAL A 159 57.93 16.23 -13.58
C VAL A 159 56.44 15.94 -13.62
N ARG A 160 55.99 15.28 -14.69
CA ARG A 160 54.60 14.83 -14.86
C ARG A 160 54.55 13.31 -14.91
N CYS A 161 53.88 12.70 -13.95
CA CYS A 161 53.65 11.26 -13.91
C CYS A 161 52.15 10.97 -13.94
N SER A 162 51.74 9.92 -14.64
CA SER A 162 50.36 9.44 -14.65
C SER A 162 50.31 7.98 -14.21
N GLY A 163 49.16 7.59 -13.69
CA GLY A 163 48.92 6.22 -13.28
C GLY A 163 47.45 5.97 -12.96
N THR A 164 47.22 4.79 -12.41
CA THR A 164 45.92 4.38 -11.87
C THR A 164 46.04 3.98 -10.41
N PHE A 165 44.98 4.22 -9.64
CA PHE A 165 44.90 3.76 -8.27
C PHE A 165 43.54 3.10 -8.01
N TRP A 166 43.51 2.21 -7.02
CA TRP A 166 42.30 1.63 -6.48
C TRP A 166 42.46 1.51 -4.97
N ALA A 167 41.35 1.55 -4.24
CA ALA A 167 41.39 1.47 -2.80
C ALA A 167 40.32 0.53 -2.26
N SER A 168 40.54 -0.03 -1.09
CA SER A 168 39.52 -0.77 -0.36
C SER A 168 39.47 -0.32 1.09
N LEU A 169 38.26 -0.09 1.59
CA LEU A 169 37.97 0.13 3.00
C LEU A 169 37.42 -1.17 3.57
N LYS A 170 37.92 -1.58 4.73
CA LYS A 170 37.48 -2.77 5.44
C LYS A 170 37.28 -2.48 6.93
N GLU A 171 36.35 -3.19 7.53
CA GLU A 171 36.15 -3.25 8.99
C GLU A 171 35.83 -1.92 9.68
N THR A 172 35.26 -0.95 8.96
CA THR A 172 34.78 0.29 9.58
C THR A 172 33.54 0.03 10.43
N ALA A 173 33.49 0.61 11.62
CA ALA A 173 32.29 0.66 12.45
C ALA A 173 31.66 2.06 12.41
N VAL A 174 30.33 2.09 12.50
CA VAL A 174 29.52 3.30 12.36
C VAL A 174 28.59 3.41 13.54
N ASP A 175 28.68 4.52 14.25
CA ASP A 175 27.80 4.89 15.35
C ASP A 175 27.10 6.20 14.99
N ALA A 176 25.83 6.14 14.62
CA ALA A 176 25.05 7.30 14.20
C ALA A 176 23.84 7.51 15.10
N VAL A 177 23.59 8.75 15.51
CA VAL A 177 22.34 9.13 16.17
C VAL A 177 21.42 9.69 15.11
N MET A 178 20.30 9.02 14.87
CA MET A 178 19.21 9.49 14.02
C MET A 178 18.16 10.18 14.88
N ARG A 179 17.77 11.39 14.53
CA ARG A 179 16.70 12.13 15.20
C ARG A 179 15.56 12.37 14.21
N LEU A 180 14.35 12.05 14.66
CA LEU A 180 13.11 12.30 13.93
C LEU A 180 12.40 13.50 14.56
N THR A 181 12.23 14.56 13.78
CA THR A 181 11.45 15.73 14.19
C THR A 181 10.21 15.89 13.31
N LEU A 182 9.20 16.55 13.86
CA LEU A 182 7.99 16.91 13.12
C LEU A 182 8.15 18.34 12.60
N LEU A 183 8.07 18.52 11.29
CA LEU A 183 8.06 19.84 10.66
C LEU A 183 6.67 20.50 10.81
N PRO A 184 6.57 21.84 10.68
CA PRO A 184 5.30 22.55 10.69
C PRO A 184 4.29 22.05 9.64
N GLU A 185 4.76 21.48 8.53
CA GLU A 185 3.94 20.87 7.49
C GLU A 185 3.49 19.43 7.80
N GLU A 186 3.66 18.98 9.06
CA GLU A 186 3.22 17.67 9.56
C GLU A 186 3.90 16.49 8.87
N ARG A 187 5.12 16.76 8.41
CA ARG A 187 6.02 15.79 7.80
C ARG A 187 7.15 15.47 8.75
N TRP A 188 7.61 14.22 8.72
CA TRP A 188 8.83 13.87 9.42
C TRP A 188 10.04 14.44 8.71
N ASN A 189 10.98 14.89 9.52
CA ASN A 189 12.32 15.24 9.11
C ASN A 189 13.31 14.38 9.90
N VAL A 190 14.13 13.66 9.15
CA VAL A 190 15.25 12.88 9.65
C VAL A 190 16.49 13.74 9.62
N THR A 191 17.22 13.72 10.72
CA THR A 191 18.56 14.31 10.82
C THR A 191 19.51 13.33 11.48
N PHE A 192 20.80 13.47 11.20
CA PHE A 192 21.86 12.71 11.84
C PHE A 192 22.76 13.66 12.64
N PRO A 193 22.31 14.15 13.81
CA PRO A 193 23.05 15.14 14.59
C PRO A 193 24.43 14.66 15.06
N ARG A 194 24.66 13.34 15.10
CA ARG A 194 25.95 12.75 15.46
C ARG A 194 26.23 11.56 14.57
N LEU A 195 27.45 11.53 14.04
CA LEU A 195 28.06 10.37 13.40
C LEU A 195 29.45 10.20 14.02
N ALA A 196 29.79 8.98 14.40
CA ALA A 196 31.13 8.57 14.78
C ALA A 196 31.52 7.36 13.92
N LEU A 197 32.65 7.46 13.26
CA LEU A 197 33.24 6.37 12.49
C LEU A 197 34.48 5.88 13.21
N ASP A 198 34.51 4.60 13.54
CA ASP A 198 35.74 3.92 13.92
C ASP A 198 36.36 3.36 12.65
N TRP A 199 37.40 4.04 12.19
CA TRP A 199 38.01 3.78 10.90
C TRP A 199 38.82 2.50 10.94
N GLY A 200 38.38 1.50 10.18
CA GLY A 200 39.17 0.31 9.92
C GLY A 200 40.31 0.57 8.92
N GLN A 201 40.74 -0.48 8.24
CA GLN A 201 41.88 -0.40 7.33
C GLN A 201 41.48 0.17 5.96
N VAL A 202 42.21 1.19 5.51
CA VAL A 202 42.16 1.68 4.12
C VAL A 202 43.42 1.22 3.41
N ASP A 203 43.26 0.30 2.47
CA ASP A 203 44.32 -0.16 1.59
C ASP A 203 44.25 0.63 0.28
N VAL A 204 45.27 1.42 -0.02
CA VAL A 204 45.41 2.10 -1.32
C VAL A 204 46.49 1.39 -2.12
N HIS A 205 46.18 1.13 -3.39
CA HIS A 205 47.10 0.54 -4.34
C HIS A 205 47.17 1.45 -5.56
N HIS A 206 48.34 1.53 -6.17
CA HIS A 206 48.57 2.36 -7.35
C HIS A 206 49.53 1.66 -8.32
N GLU A 207 49.44 2.06 -9.57
CA GLU A 207 50.24 1.55 -10.68
C GLU A 207 50.58 2.74 -11.58
N LEU A 208 51.87 2.99 -11.82
CA LEU A 208 52.34 4.09 -12.67
C LEU A 208 52.38 3.64 -14.14
N ASP A 209 52.05 4.52 -15.07
CA ASP A 209 52.00 4.20 -16.49
C ASP A 209 53.41 4.04 -17.12
N SER A 210 54.46 4.60 -16.52
CA SER A 210 55.84 4.56 -17.05
C SER A 210 56.89 4.06 -16.05
N GLU A 211 57.84 3.27 -16.54
CA GLU A 211 59.00 2.79 -15.76
C GLU A 211 59.94 3.93 -15.33
N THR A 212 59.97 5.02 -16.09
CA THR A 212 60.76 6.23 -15.74
C THR A 212 60.23 6.92 -14.49
N CYS A 213 58.92 6.83 -14.22
CA CYS A 213 58.33 7.31 -12.98
C CYS A 213 58.53 6.33 -11.82
N SER A 214 58.72 5.02 -12.08
CA SER A 214 58.91 4.00 -11.03
C SER A 214 60.36 3.88 -10.54
N LEU A 215 61.36 4.17 -11.38
CA LEU A 215 62.80 4.12 -11.05
C LEU A 215 63.24 5.20 -10.06
N ALA A 216 62.47 6.27 -9.90
CA ALA A 216 62.76 7.36 -8.96
C ALA A 216 62.24 7.02 -7.54
N GLN A 217 62.78 5.99 -6.91
CA GLN A 217 62.23 5.36 -5.68
C GLN A 217 61.89 6.32 -4.52
N LYS A 218 62.71 7.36 -4.26
CA LYS A 218 62.43 8.41 -3.24
C LYS A 218 61.28 9.34 -3.62
N VAL A 219 61.13 9.54 -4.92
CA VAL A 219 60.13 10.41 -5.54
C VAL A 219 58.79 9.65 -5.56
N VAL A 220 58.82 8.34 -5.86
CA VAL A 220 57.68 7.43 -5.73
C VAL A 220 57.17 7.36 -4.28
N GLU A 221 58.02 7.13 -3.27
CA GLU A 221 57.57 7.06 -1.86
C GLU A 221 56.90 8.36 -1.35
N LEU A 222 57.41 9.52 -1.78
CA LEU A 222 56.78 10.81 -1.47
C LEU A 222 55.41 10.94 -2.19
N PHE A 223 55.34 10.52 -3.45
CA PHE A 223 54.14 10.62 -4.28
C PHE A 223 53.02 9.67 -3.87
N THR A 224 53.37 8.44 -3.50
CA THR A 224 52.42 7.43 -3.05
C THR A 224 51.87 7.81 -1.70
N GLY A 225 52.70 8.36 -0.81
CA GLY A 225 52.26 8.96 0.45
C GLY A 225 51.26 10.10 0.26
N GLU A 226 51.52 11.06 -0.63
CA GLU A 226 50.59 12.17 -0.90
C GLU A 226 49.27 11.71 -1.53
N LEU A 227 49.33 10.77 -2.48
CA LEU A 227 48.13 10.20 -3.10
C LEU A 227 47.31 9.39 -2.09
N ASP A 228 47.95 8.58 -1.26
CA ASP A 228 47.27 7.77 -0.23
C ASP A 228 46.58 8.68 0.79
N VAL A 229 47.27 9.73 1.28
CA VAL A 229 46.68 10.75 2.16
C VAL A 229 45.50 11.45 1.49
N PHE A 230 45.62 11.79 0.20
CA PHE A 230 44.53 12.40 -0.56
C PHE A 230 43.31 11.47 -0.68
N VAL A 231 43.51 10.22 -1.10
CA VAL A 231 42.44 9.24 -1.27
C VAL A 231 41.77 8.95 0.07
N VAL A 232 42.56 8.70 1.12
CA VAL A 232 42.05 8.45 2.47
C VAL A 232 41.26 9.65 2.97
N SER A 233 41.81 10.86 2.93
CA SER A 233 41.10 12.06 3.40
C SER A 233 39.81 12.30 2.63
N LYS A 234 39.78 11.99 1.33
CA LYS A 234 38.57 12.18 0.53
C LYS A 234 37.49 11.13 0.81
N VAL A 235 37.87 9.87 0.94
CA VAL A 235 36.97 8.79 1.35
C VAL A 235 36.40 9.11 2.74
N LYS A 236 37.25 9.55 3.67
CA LYS A 236 36.84 9.97 5.02
C LYS A 236 35.82 11.09 4.97
N ARG A 237 36.15 12.22 4.34
CA ARG A 237 35.25 13.37 4.21
C ARG A 237 33.88 12.99 3.63
N MET A 238 33.85 12.15 2.60
CA MET A 238 32.60 11.78 1.96
C MET A 238 31.72 10.88 2.85
N LEU A 239 32.31 10.00 3.65
CA LEU A 239 31.56 9.19 4.63
C LEU A 239 31.18 9.99 5.88
N ASP A 240 32.03 10.91 6.33
CA ASP A 240 31.79 11.75 7.51
C ASP A 240 30.73 12.84 7.25
N GLU A 241 30.76 13.49 6.09
CA GLU A 241 29.93 14.68 5.81
C GLU A 241 28.81 14.42 4.80
N GLU A 242 29.10 13.75 3.68
CA GLU A 242 28.11 13.60 2.61
C GLU A 242 27.13 12.46 2.85
N MET A 243 27.60 11.34 3.41
CA MET A 243 26.78 10.14 3.59
C MET A 243 25.61 10.37 4.56
N PRO A 244 25.77 11.01 5.74
CA PRO A 244 24.64 11.31 6.63
C PRO A 244 23.62 12.23 5.98
N ARG A 245 24.09 13.24 5.24
CA ARG A 245 23.20 14.16 4.51
C ARG A 245 22.41 13.42 3.44
N LYS A 246 23.08 12.63 2.61
CA LYS A 246 22.43 11.80 1.57
C LYS A 246 21.46 10.79 2.18
N ALA A 247 21.79 10.19 3.32
CA ALA A 247 20.90 9.28 4.04
C ALA A 247 19.65 9.99 4.57
N ALA A 248 19.82 11.18 5.17
CA ALA A 248 18.70 12.02 5.61
C ALA A 248 17.79 12.40 4.43
N ASP A 249 18.37 12.90 3.34
CA ASP A 249 17.64 13.29 2.13
C ASP A 249 16.81 12.12 1.58
N ARG A 250 17.41 10.92 1.50
CA ARG A 250 16.73 9.70 1.02
C ARG A 250 15.59 9.26 1.94
N LEU A 251 15.78 9.32 3.26
CA LEU A 251 14.73 8.96 4.22
C LEU A 251 13.60 9.99 4.21
N ASN A 252 13.92 11.28 4.13
CA ASN A 252 12.95 12.36 4.00
C ASN A 252 12.14 12.24 2.71
N ASP A 253 12.78 11.94 1.59
CA ASP A 253 12.12 11.64 0.31
C ASP A 253 11.19 10.43 0.41
N ALA A 254 11.63 9.37 1.11
CA ALA A 254 10.80 8.20 1.35
C ALA A 254 9.55 8.57 2.18
N PHE A 255 9.72 9.28 3.29
CA PHE A 255 8.59 9.73 4.12
C PHE A 255 7.64 10.66 3.37
N ALA A 256 8.13 11.55 2.51
CA ALA A 256 7.30 12.39 1.68
C ALA A 256 6.41 11.60 0.69
N ARG A 257 6.83 10.39 0.30
CA ARG A 257 6.05 9.49 -0.57
C ARG A 257 4.98 8.69 0.16
N PHE A 258 5.11 8.50 1.48
CA PHE A 258 4.20 7.64 2.25
C PHE A 258 2.79 8.20 2.45
N GLY A 259 2.50 9.43 1.99
CA GLY A 259 1.12 9.90 1.84
C GLY A 259 0.34 10.13 3.15
N ILE A 260 1.02 10.00 4.30
CA ILE A 260 0.43 10.06 5.64
C ILE A 260 1.08 11.21 6.41
N ARG A 261 0.27 12.00 7.11
CA ARG A 261 0.75 13.08 7.98
C ARG A 261 0.96 12.56 9.39
N ALA A 262 1.97 13.08 10.05
CA ALA A 262 2.18 12.83 11.47
C ALA A 262 1.57 13.95 12.30
N ILE A 263 0.80 13.57 13.32
CA ILE A 263 0.14 14.51 14.23
C ILE A 263 1.04 14.82 15.42
N THR A 264 1.78 13.82 15.89
CA THR A 264 2.73 13.96 17.01
C THR A 264 4.15 13.66 16.55
N PRO A 265 5.17 14.25 17.20
CA PRO A 265 6.52 13.70 17.15
C PRO A 265 6.50 12.22 17.58
N PRO A 266 7.41 11.39 17.06
CA PRO A 266 7.52 10.02 17.52
C PRO A 266 8.02 9.98 18.97
N VAL A 267 7.37 9.16 19.77
CA VAL A 267 7.77 8.85 21.14
C VAL A 267 8.57 7.56 21.10
N MET A 268 9.82 7.62 21.51
CA MET A 268 10.70 6.46 21.52
C MET A 268 11.00 6.02 22.96
N THR A 269 10.85 4.73 23.19
CA THR A 269 11.30 4.02 24.39
C THR A 269 12.49 3.15 24.03
N ALA A 270 13.13 2.53 25.02
CA ALA A 270 14.24 1.58 24.77
C ALA A 270 13.87 0.45 23.79
N ASN A 271 12.59 0.07 23.72
CA ASN A 271 12.15 -1.12 23.00
C ASN A 271 11.24 -0.83 21.80
N ALA A 272 10.69 0.37 21.67
CA ALA A 272 9.73 0.69 20.62
C ALA A 272 9.73 2.17 20.23
N MET A 273 9.34 2.42 18.99
CA MET A 273 8.95 3.74 18.49
C MET A 273 7.43 3.75 18.32
N ALA A 274 6.77 4.78 18.80
CA ALA A 274 5.34 4.96 18.65
C ALA A 274 4.99 6.37 18.18
N VAL A 275 3.96 6.52 17.37
CA VAL A 275 3.57 7.80 16.76
C VAL A 275 2.09 7.84 16.47
N THR A 276 1.50 9.03 16.55
CA THR A 276 0.11 9.25 16.12
C THR A 276 0.10 9.92 14.75
N LEU A 277 -0.64 9.32 13.82
CA LEU A 277 -0.76 9.68 12.42
C LEU A 277 -2.18 10.19 12.14
N ASP A 278 -2.30 11.09 11.17
CA ASP A 278 -3.59 11.46 10.59
C ASP A 278 -4.08 10.30 9.72
N LEU A 279 -5.27 9.80 10.05
CA LEU A 279 -5.90 8.72 9.32
C LEU A 279 -6.53 9.23 8.02
N ASN A 280 -6.63 10.54 7.80
CA ASN A 280 -7.06 11.13 6.54
C ASN A 280 -5.91 11.13 5.52
N PRO A 281 -6.09 10.48 4.36
CA PRO A 281 -5.13 10.55 3.26
C PRO A 281 -4.89 12.00 2.78
N LEU A 282 -3.66 12.29 2.34
CA LEU A 282 -3.28 13.62 1.82
C LEU A 282 -4.19 14.10 0.67
N ASP A 283 -4.66 13.18 -0.16
CA ASP A 283 -5.44 13.50 -1.36
C ASP A 283 -6.91 13.81 -1.09
N PHE A 284 -7.36 13.74 0.18
CA PHE A 284 -8.69 14.19 0.58
C PHE A 284 -8.79 15.71 0.62
N GLY A 285 -7.66 16.43 0.59
CA GLY A 285 -7.61 17.89 0.66
C GLY A 285 -7.96 18.45 2.04
N CYS A 286 -8.00 17.59 3.06
CA CYS A 286 -8.22 17.99 4.44
C CYS A 286 -6.98 18.67 5.00
N ALA A 287 -7.16 19.80 5.68
CA ALA A 287 -6.16 20.24 6.64
C ALA A 287 -6.18 19.25 7.81
N SER A 288 -5.00 18.85 8.27
CA SER A 288 -4.90 18.08 9.50
C SER A 288 -5.38 18.94 10.65
N THR A 289 -6.05 18.28 11.57
CA THR A 289 -6.56 18.86 12.80
C THR A 289 -6.09 17.96 13.94
N PRO A 290 -4.96 18.29 14.58
CA PRO A 290 -4.44 17.51 15.70
C PRO A 290 -5.51 17.37 16.77
N THR A 291 -5.89 16.14 17.10
CA THR A 291 -6.79 15.86 18.23
C THR A 291 -6.14 15.02 19.32
N ALA A 292 -4.91 14.54 19.09
CA ALA A 292 -4.12 13.83 20.08
C ALA A 292 -2.86 14.63 20.40
N SER A 293 -2.63 14.90 21.69
CA SER A 293 -1.40 15.50 22.21
C SER A 293 -0.36 14.47 22.63
N THR A 294 -0.76 13.21 22.82
CA THR A 294 0.08 12.12 23.33
C THR A 294 -0.21 10.81 22.60
N VAL A 295 0.79 9.94 22.53
CA VAL A 295 0.62 8.57 22.03
C VAL A 295 0.07 7.70 23.17
N PRO A 296 -1.08 7.02 22.99
CA PRO A 296 -1.63 6.12 23.99
C PRO A 296 -0.76 4.87 24.17
N GLU A 297 -0.96 4.16 25.28
CA GLU A 297 -0.38 2.82 25.43
C GLU A 297 -0.99 1.87 24.39
N LEU A 298 -0.12 1.10 23.73
CA LEU A 298 -0.46 0.10 22.71
C LEU A 298 -0.12 -1.31 23.19
N VAL A 299 -0.84 -2.30 22.67
CA VAL A 299 -0.52 -3.72 22.85
C VAL A 299 0.93 -4.04 22.48
N SER A 300 1.59 -4.84 23.32
CA SER A 300 2.98 -5.25 23.13
C SER A 300 3.09 -6.31 22.03
N ARG A 301 3.34 -5.84 20.81
CA ARG A 301 3.55 -6.64 19.59
C ARG A 301 4.57 -5.95 18.69
N ASP A 302 5.20 -6.70 17.78
CA ASP A 302 6.18 -6.14 16.84
C ASP A 302 5.65 -4.94 16.06
N ILE A 303 4.39 -5.04 15.64
CA ILE A 303 3.61 -3.94 15.06
C ILE A 303 2.30 -3.87 15.82
N ALA A 304 1.93 -2.69 16.29
CA ALA A 304 0.65 -2.43 16.95
C ALA A 304 0.01 -1.15 16.41
N ALA A 305 -1.31 -1.12 16.34
CA ALA A 305 -2.08 0.04 15.94
C ALA A 305 -3.34 0.18 16.80
N ARG A 306 -3.69 1.42 17.13
CA ARG A 306 -4.85 1.77 17.92
C ARG A 306 -5.58 2.97 17.31
N THR A 307 -6.89 2.88 17.20
CA THR A 307 -7.79 3.94 16.75
C THR A 307 -9.13 3.85 17.52
N THR A 308 -10.08 4.71 17.18
CA THR A 308 -11.41 4.75 17.78
C THR A 308 -12.49 4.68 16.69
N ALA A 309 -13.67 4.18 17.03
CA ALA A 309 -14.80 4.17 16.09
C ALA A 309 -15.13 5.59 15.58
N THR A 310 -15.00 6.60 16.44
CA THR A 310 -15.13 8.02 16.08
C THR A 310 -14.14 8.43 14.99
N SER A 311 -12.86 8.05 15.11
CA SER A 311 -11.84 8.36 14.10
C SER A 311 -12.17 7.69 12.77
N VAL A 312 -12.59 6.43 12.79
CA VAL A 312 -13.00 5.71 11.56
C VAL A 312 -14.21 6.38 10.91
N ASN A 313 -15.22 6.76 11.70
CA ASN A 313 -16.39 7.49 11.22
C ASN A 313 -16.03 8.87 10.63
N ASN A 314 -15.07 9.56 11.23
CA ASN A 314 -14.58 10.84 10.71
C ASN A 314 -13.86 10.67 9.36
N VAL A 315 -13.07 9.61 9.18
CA VAL A 315 -12.48 9.28 7.86
C VAL A 315 -13.55 8.98 6.83
N LEU A 316 -14.57 8.18 7.18
CA LEU A 316 -15.68 7.88 6.27
C LEU A 316 -16.43 9.14 5.87
N TYR A 317 -16.66 10.05 6.81
CA TYR A 317 -17.23 11.37 6.55
C TYR A 317 -16.38 12.19 5.58
N ASN A 318 -15.08 12.33 5.86
CA ASN A 318 -14.17 13.09 5.01
C ASN A 318 -14.04 12.47 3.61
N ALA A 319 -14.02 11.14 3.52
CA ALA A 319 -13.97 10.42 2.26
C ALA A 319 -15.22 10.68 1.40
N VAL A 320 -16.41 10.82 2.00
CA VAL A 320 -17.62 11.24 1.27
C VAL A 320 -17.51 12.69 0.80
N GLN A 321 -17.07 13.62 1.65
CA GLN A 321 -16.90 15.03 1.28
C GLN A 321 -15.90 15.20 0.13
N ALA A 322 -14.82 14.42 0.15
CA ALA A 322 -13.81 14.37 -0.91
C ALA A 322 -14.23 13.54 -2.14
N GLN A 323 -15.45 12.96 -2.15
CA GLN A 323 -15.97 12.08 -3.21
C GLN A 323 -15.08 10.86 -3.50
N ARG A 324 -14.46 10.30 -2.46
CA ARG A 324 -13.54 9.16 -2.52
C ARG A 324 -14.21 7.82 -2.22
N LEU A 325 -15.40 7.81 -1.60
CA LEU A 325 -16.22 6.59 -1.45
C LEU A 325 -17.05 6.32 -2.72
N GLN A 326 -16.35 6.12 -3.84
CA GLN A 326 -16.93 5.74 -5.12
C GLN A 326 -16.21 4.50 -5.64
N VAL A 327 -16.96 3.43 -5.90
CA VAL A 327 -16.43 2.18 -6.42
C VAL A 327 -17.07 1.86 -7.75
N GLU A 328 -16.22 1.69 -8.75
CA GLU A 328 -16.58 1.27 -10.08
C GLU A 328 -16.11 -0.18 -10.30
N LYS A 329 -17.02 -1.07 -10.70
CA LYS A 329 -16.68 -2.48 -10.89
C LYS A 329 -17.38 -3.10 -12.10
N HIS A 330 -16.57 -3.68 -12.99
CA HIS A 330 -17.04 -4.67 -13.95
C HIS A 330 -17.29 -5.99 -13.22
N LEU A 331 -18.53 -6.46 -13.29
CA LEU A 331 -18.88 -7.76 -12.73
C LEU A 331 -18.33 -8.87 -13.63
N SER A 332 -18.08 -10.05 -13.05
CA SER A 332 -17.56 -11.19 -13.82
C SER A 332 -18.58 -11.64 -14.87
N ALA A 333 -18.16 -12.39 -15.90
CA ALA A 333 -19.03 -12.78 -17.01
C ALA A 333 -20.28 -13.59 -16.61
N MET A 334 -20.29 -14.19 -15.42
CA MET A 334 -21.48 -14.87 -14.89
C MET A 334 -22.55 -13.91 -14.39
N TRP A 335 -22.18 -12.67 -14.07
CA TRP A 335 -23.10 -11.60 -13.75
C TRP A 335 -23.39 -10.82 -15.02
N ASN A 336 -24.38 -11.32 -15.74
CA ASN A 336 -24.83 -10.76 -17.00
C ASN A 336 -26.35 -10.52 -16.95
N THR A 337 -26.90 -9.98 -18.03
CA THR A 337 -28.33 -9.66 -18.16
C THR A 337 -29.28 -10.83 -17.91
N SER A 338 -28.84 -12.09 -17.91
CA SER A 338 -29.68 -13.22 -17.50
C SER A 338 -30.18 -13.10 -16.06
N LEU A 339 -29.41 -12.46 -15.18
CA LEU A 339 -29.83 -12.17 -13.80
C LEU A 339 -30.99 -11.18 -13.73
N LEU A 340 -31.19 -10.42 -14.80
CA LEU A 340 -32.28 -9.48 -14.93
C LEU A 340 -33.46 -10.08 -15.70
N ALA A 341 -33.41 -11.35 -16.12
CA ALA A 341 -34.47 -11.92 -16.97
C ALA A 341 -35.84 -11.93 -16.28
N ASP A 342 -35.88 -12.21 -14.97
CA ASP A 342 -37.13 -12.29 -14.21
C ASP A 342 -37.66 -10.91 -13.80
N LEU A 343 -36.76 -9.96 -13.55
CA LEU A 343 -37.10 -8.61 -13.09
C LEU A 343 -37.31 -7.63 -14.24
N PHE A 344 -36.49 -7.75 -15.29
CA PHE A 344 -36.39 -6.87 -16.44
C PHE A 344 -36.19 -7.68 -17.74
N PRO A 345 -37.21 -8.46 -18.15
CA PRO A 345 -37.13 -9.37 -19.29
C PRO A 345 -36.81 -8.65 -20.61
N GLU A 346 -37.16 -7.36 -20.71
CA GLU A 346 -36.90 -6.52 -21.88
C GLU A 346 -35.40 -6.19 -22.03
N VAL A 347 -34.70 -5.94 -20.91
CA VAL A 347 -33.24 -5.71 -20.90
C VAL A 347 -32.50 -6.97 -21.31
N TYR A 348 -32.94 -8.13 -20.80
CA TYR A 348 -32.40 -9.42 -21.20
C TYR A 348 -32.64 -9.70 -22.69
N ARG A 349 -33.84 -9.44 -23.21
CA ARG A 349 -34.16 -9.60 -24.64
C ARG A 349 -33.34 -8.67 -25.54
N ALA A 350 -33.12 -7.42 -25.12
CA ALA A 350 -32.34 -6.45 -25.89
C ALA A 350 -30.84 -6.76 -25.91
N CYS A 351 -30.31 -7.42 -24.87
CA CYS A 351 -28.87 -7.70 -24.74
C CYS A 351 -28.63 -9.00 -23.98
N PRO A 352 -28.94 -10.19 -24.54
CA PRO A 352 -28.79 -11.45 -23.83
C PRO A 352 -27.32 -11.77 -23.55
N GLY A 353 -27.00 -12.12 -22.30
CA GLY A 353 -25.64 -12.46 -21.88
C GLY A 353 -24.67 -11.27 -21.84
N CYS A 354 -25.18 -10.03 -21.94
CA CYS A 354 -24.35 -8.84 -21.84
C CYS A 354 -23.86 -8.60 -20.41
N ARG A 355 -22.60 -8.18 -20.28
CA ARG A 355 -21.98 -8.00 -18.96
C ARG A 355 -22.63 -6.85 -18.22
N LEU A 356 -22.75 -7.03 -16.90
CA LEU A 356 -23.19 -5.98 -16.00
C LEU A 356 -22.00 -5.22 -15.44
N TYR A 357 -22.25 -3.94 -15.22
CA TYR A 357 -21.32 -3.01 -14.61
C TYR A 357 -22.05 -2.27 -13.50
N THR A 358 -21.37 -2.07 -12.38
CA THR A 358 -21.93 -1.38 -11.23
C THR A 358 -21.07 -0.20 -10.83
N LEU A 359 -21.73 0.92 -10.58
CA LEU A 359 -21.14 2.08 -9.94
C LEU A 359 -21.83 2.29 -8.60
N ALA A 360 -21.08 2.22 -7.51
CA ALA A 360 -21.57 2.51 -6.17
C ALA A 360 -20.94 3.82 -5.68
N GLN A 361 -21.75 4.69 -5.08
CA GLN A 361 -21.28 5.93 -4.46
C GLN A 361 -22.04 6.20 -3.17
N ALA A 362 -21.28 6.39 -2.09
CA ALA A 362 -21.85 6.86 -0.83
C ALA A 362 -22.16 8.36 -0.93
N THR A 363 -23.41 8.75 -0.67
CA THR A 363 -23.82 10.17 -0.59
C THR A 363 -23.80 10.69 0.83
N LYS A 364 -23.96 9.79 1.80
CA LYS A 364 -23.78 10.01 3.23
C LYS A 364 -22.71 9.06 3.74
N ALA A 365 -22.01 9.48 4.79
CA ALA A 365 -21.02 8.64 5.45
C ALA A 365 -21.70 7.40 6.04
N PRO A 366 -21.22 6.18 5.75
CA PRO A 366 -21.58 5.03 6.57
C PRO A 366 -21.20 5.28 8.02
N ILE A 367 -22.02 4.82 8.95
CA ILE A 367 -21.78 4.94 10.38
C ILE A 367 -21.38 3.57 10.90
N ILE A 368 -20.23 3.51 11.55
CA ILE A 368 -19.75 2.35 12.27
C ILE A 368 -20.04 2.57 13.75
N ASP A 369 -20.70 1.60 14.36
CA ASP A 369 -20.90 1.57 15.81
C ASP A 369 -20.35 0.25 16.37
N VAL A 370 -19.93 0.28 17.62
CA VAL A 370 -19.35 -0.88 18.31
C VAL A 370 -20.19 -1.11 19.56
N PRO A 371 -21.37 -1.75 19.41
CA PRO A 371 -22.37 -1.82 20.48
C PRO A 371 -21.88 -2.58 21.72
N ARG A 372 -20.91 -3.50 21.53
CA ARG A 372 -20.26 -4.27 22.59
C ARG A 372 -18.95 -4.87 22.07
N ASP A 373 -18.13 -5.34 22.99
CA ASP A 373 -16.84 -5.93 22.64
C ASP A 373 -16.98 -7.09 21.64
N GLY A 374 -16.17 -7.04 20.58
CA GLY A 374 -16.16 -8.02 19.50
C GLY A 374 -17.34 -7.91 18.52
N GLU A 375 -18.17 -6.87 18.60
CA GLU A 375 -19.28 -6.61 17.69
C GLU A 375 -19.20 -5.23 17.06
N VAL A 376 -19.32 -5.17 15.74
CA VAL A 376 -19.33 -3.94 14.94
C VAL A 376 -20.61 -3.92 14.12
N SER A 377 -21.42 -2.87 14.25
CA SER A 377 -22.52 -2.58 13.33
C SER A 377 -22.10 -1.52 12.32
N VAL A 378 -22.69 -1.60 11.13
CA VAL A 378 -22.50 -0.66 10.03
C VAL A 378 -23.88 -0.28 9.49
N ASP A 379 -24.19 1.00 9.59
CA ASP A 379 -25.39 1.61 9.04
C ASP A 379 -25.03 2.39 7.78
N VAL A 380 -25.62 1.99 6.67
CA VAL A 380 -25.45 2.64 5.37
C VAL A 380 -26.74 3.36 5.02
N HIS A 381 -26.63 4.64 4.70
CA HIS A 381 -27.77 5.46 4.29
C HIS A 381 -27.55 6.07 2.90
N ASP A 382 -28.57 5.97 2.05
CA ASP A 382 -28.61 6.58 0.72
C ASP A 382 -27.37 6.26 -0.15
N LEU A 383 -26.89 5.01 -0.09
CA LEU A 383 -25.88 4.51 -1.03
C LEU A 383 -26.48 4.47 -2.43
N ILE A 384 -25.94 5.25 -3.35
CA ILE A 384 -26.38 5.21 -4.75
C ILE A 384 -25.69 4.03 -5.42
N LEU A 385 -26.49 3.11 -5.95
CA LEU A 385 -26.03 2.01 -6.80
C LEU A 385 -26.61 2.18 -8.20
N GLY A 386 -25.73 2.41 -9.18
CA GLY A 386 -26.04 2.40 -10.60
C GLY A 386 -25.70 1.06 -11.23
N VAL A 387 -26.63 0.53 -12.01
CA VAL A 387 -26.47 -0.68 -12.83
C VAL A 387 -26.44 -0.28 -14.30
N TYR A 388 -25.44 -0.77 -15.01
CA TYR A 388 -25.22 -0.51 -16.42
C TYR A 388 -25.02 -1.82 -17.17
N VAL A 389 -25.39 -1.81 -18.44
CA VAL A 389 -25.21 -2.96 -19.34
C VAL A 389 -24.16 -2.61 -20.38
N GLN A 390 -23.15 -3.47 -20.50
CA GLN A 390 -22.10 -3.37 -21.50
C GLN A 390 -22.48 -4.20 -22.73
N PRO A 391 -22.74 -3.58 -23.90
CA PRO A 391 -23.17 -4.30 -25.10
C PRO A 391 -22.03 -5.12 -25.72
N ASN A 392 -22.34 -6.35 -26.10
CA ASN A 392 -21.40 -7.25 -26.78
C ASN A 392 -21.29 -7.02 -28.30
N SER A 393 -22.28 -6.37 -28.93
CA SER A 393 -22.36 -6.12 -30.38
C SER A 393 -22.98 -4.74 -30.68
N SER A 394 -22.91 -4.30 -31.94
CA SER A 394 -23.61 -3.08 -32.39
C SER A 394 -25.14 -3.25 -32.36
N GLU A 395 -25.64 -4.45 -32.68
CA GLU A 395 -27.06 -4.79 -32.60
C GLU A 395 -27.59 -4.66 -31.18
N HIS A 396 -26.87 -5.20 -30.20
CA HIS A 396 -27.17 -5.02 -28.78
C HIS A 396 -27.18 -3.55 -28.35
N SER A 397 -26.23 -2.75 -28.85
CA SER A 397 -26.22 -1.30 -28.58
C SER A 397 -27.46 -0.62 -29.14
N SER A 398 -27.86 -0.95 -30.38
CA SER A 398 -29.05 -0.40 -31.01
C SER A 398 -30.32 -0.81 -30.27
N ALA A 399 -30.46 -2.09 -29.92
CA ALA A 399 -31.61 -2.61 -29.17
C ALA A 399 -31.75 -1.97 -27.78
N LEU A 400 -30.65 -1.83 -27.03
CA LEU A 400 -30.66 -1.12 -25.74
C LEU A 400 -30.98 0.36 -25.89
N SER A 401 -30.44 1.01 -26.93
CA SER A 401 -30.73 2.42 -27.22
C SER A 401 -32.21 2.63 -27.54
N SER A 402 -32.80 1.77 -28.37
CA SER A 402 -34.22 1.79 -28.71
C SER A 402 -35.09 1.56 -27.47
N LEU A 403 -34.77 0.55 -26.66
CA LEU A 403 -35.49 0.26 -25.41
C LEU A 403 -35.46 1.45 -24.44
N ILE A 404 -34.28 2.04 -24.21
CA ILE A 404 -34.14 3.19 -23.32
C ILE A 404 -34.90 4.40 -23.86
N THR A 405 -34.87 4.64 -25.16
CA THR A 405 -35.60 5.75 -25.80
C THR A 405 -37.11 5.55 -25.70
N GLU A 406 -37.60 4.32 -25.90
CA GLU A 406 -39.01 3.96 -25.80
C GLU A 406 -39.53 4.06 -24.35
N LYS A 407 -38.71 3.62 -23.39
CA LYS A 407 -39.08 3.54 -21.96
C LYS A 407 -38.74 4.81 -21.17
N GLN A 408 -38.11 5.82 -21.78
CA GLN A 408 -37.91 7.14 -21.18
C GLN A 408 -39.25 7.87 -20.99
N LEU A 409 -40.02 7.48 -19.98
CA LEU A 409 -41.26 8.13 -19.58
C LEU A 409 -41.05 8.97 -18.31
N ARG A 410 -41.13 10.29 -18.53
CA ARG A 410 -41.30 11.44 -17.61
C ARG A 410 -40.32 11.61 -16.42
N PRO A 411 -39.64 12.77 -16.30
CA PRO A 411 -38.74 13.05 -15.18
C PRO A 411 -39.51 13.10 -13.86
N ARG A 412 -39.20 12.19 -12.93
CA ARG A 412 -39.64 12.28 -11.52
C ARG A 412 -38.72 13.24 -10.75
N ALA A 413 -39.24 13.95 -9.76
CA ALA A 413 -38.42 14.83 -8.91
C ALA A 413 -37.26 14.03 -8.28
N GLY A 414 -36.01 14.49 -8.47
CA GLY A 414 -34.78 13.78 -8.11
C GLY A 414 -33.96 13.25 -9.30
N PHE A 415 -34.56 13.23 -10.50
CA PHE A 415 -33.92 12.77 -11.74
C PHE A 415 -32.64 13.54 -12.08
N SER A 416 -32.53 14.85 -11.80
CA SER A 416 -31.36 15.66 -12.19
C SER A 416 -30.06 15.41 -11.42
N ALA A 417 -30.12 14.82 -10.22
CA ALA A 417 -28.93 14.46 -9.43
C ALA A 417 -28.43 13.05 -9.79
N ALA A 418 -29.34 12.08 -9.97
CA ALA A 418 -29.03 10.73 -10.44
C ALA A 418 -28.63 10.72 -11.92
N TYR A 419 -29.21 11.59 -12.75
CA TYR A 419 -28.79 11.80 -14.13
C TYR A 419 -27.36 12.37 -14.20
N ARG A 420 -26.98 13.30 -13.30
CA ARG A 420 -25.58 13.76 -13.15
C ARG A 420 -24.63 12.66 -12.68
N PHE A 421 -25.08 11.71 -11.86
CA PHE A 421 -24.34 10.49 -11.51
C PHE A 421 -24.12 9.59 -12.73
N PHE A 422 -25.15 9.41 -13.57
CA PHE A 422 -25.04 8.70 -14.84
C PHE A 422 -24.19 9.44 -15.90
N GLU A 423 -24.17 10.76 -15.88
CA GLU A 423 -23.41 11.60 -16.80
C GLU A 423 -21.95 11.83 -16.40
N ARG A 424 -21.51 11.40 -15.20
CA ARG A 424 -20.09 11.41 -14.80
C ARG A 424 -19.30 10.43 -15.68
N LYS A 425 -19.03 10.86 -16.90
CA LYS A 425 -18.02 10.31 -17.79
C LYS A 425 -16.66 10.56 -17.14
N LYS A 426 -16.16 9.61 -16.35
CA LYS A 426 -14.72 9.40 -16.28
C LYS A 426 -14.44 8.15 -17.07
N ARG A 427 -13.71 8.35 -18.18
CA ARG A 427 -13.07 7.34 -19.05
C ARG A 427 -13.34 5.92 -18.56
N ILE A 428 -14.49 5.36 -18.96
CA ILE A 428 -14.75 3.93 -18.84
C ILE A 428 -13.51 3.28 -19.44
N SER A 429 -12.87 2.43 -18.64
CA SER A 429 -11.65 1.69 -18.95
C SER A 429 -11.45 1.53 -20.46
N SER A 430 -10.29 1.98 -20.96
CA SER A 430 -9.83 1.89 -22.35
C SER A 430 -9.86 0.48 -22.94
N GLN A 431 -10.25 -0.52 -22.16
CA GLN A 431 -10.28 -1.93 -22.50
C GLN A 431 -11.51 -2.36 -23.32
N TYR A 432 -12.60 -1.57 -23.37
CA TYR A 432 -13.81 -1.95 -24.12
C TYR A 432 -14.25 -0.86 -25.11
N HIS A 433 -14.35 -1.24 -26.38
CA HIS A 433 -14.60 -0.31 -27.50
C HIS A 433 -16.03 0.28 -27.56
N ARG A 434 -16.97 -0.16 -26.72
CA ARG A 434 -18.38 0.26 -26.78
C ARG A 434 -18.84 0.90 -25.47
N LYS A 435 -19.71 1.91 -25.57
CA LYS A 435 -20.25 2.66 -24.42
C LYS A 435 -21.25 1.79 -23.62
N ALA A 436 -21.13 1.79 -22.30
CA ALA A 436 -22.10 1.16 -21.41
C ALA A 436 -23.42 1.97 -21.35
N PHE A 437 -24.55 1.28 -21.23
CA PHE A 437 -25.87 1.88 -21.13
C PHE A 437 -26.36 1.88 -19.68
N PRO A 438 -26.75 3.04 -19.12
CA PRO A 438 -27.32 3.12 -17.78
C PRO A 438 -28.74 2.56 -17.76
N VAL A 439 -29.01 1.65 -16.83
CA VAL A 439 -30.27 0.89 -16.80
C VAL A 439 -31.11 1.28 -15.57
N LEU A 440 -30.51 1.25 -14.39
CA LEU A 440 -31.20 1.49 -13.13
C LEU A 440 -30.25 2.18 -12.14
N ALA A 441 -30.74 3.19 -11.41
CA ALA A 441 -30.08 3.72 -10.22
C ALA A 441 -31.04 3.63 -9.04
N ILE A 442 -30.54 3.09 -7.95
CA ILE A 442 -31.25 3.00 -6.68
C ILE A 442 -30.45 3.67 -5.57
N GLY A 443 -31.14 4.30 -4.63
CA GLY A 443 -30.60 4.62 -3.32
C GLY A 443 -30.95 3.47 -2.38
N CYS A 444 -29.94 2.92 -1.72
CA CYS A 444 -30.07 1.82 -0.79
C CYS A 444 -29.66 2.29 0.61
N SER A 445 -30.51 2.00 1.59
CA SER A 445 -30.17 2.11 3.01
C SER A 445 -30.33 0.75 3.66
N ALA A 446 -29.40 0.37 4.53
CA ALA A 446 -29.42 -0.92 5.20
C ALA A 446 -28.50 -0.91 6.43
N ALA A 447 -28.81 -1.76 7.40
CA ALA A 447 -28.00 -2.02 8.57
C ALA A 447 -27.46 -3.45 8.53
N SER A 448 -26.19 -3.64 8.87
CA SER A 448 -25.58 -4.96 9.04
C SER A 448 -24.47 -4.88 10.10
N GLY A 449 -23.82 -5.99 10.39
CA GLY A 449 -22.73 -5.98 11.35
C GLY A 449 -21.95 -7.28 11.35
N VAL A 450 -20.89 -7.31 12.15
CA VAL A 450 -20.04 -8.46 12.36
C VAL A 450 -19.90 -8.64 13.86
N ARG A 451 -20.08 -9.86 14.36
CA ARG A 451 -19.85 -10.21 15.77
C ARG A 451 -18.77 -11.27 15.92
N ASN A 452 -18.43 -11.58 17.17
CA ASN A 452 -17.42 -12.57 17.54
C ASN A 452 -16.04 -12.29 16.89
N ILE A 453 -15.73 -11.02 16.65
CA ILE A 453 -14.47 -10.59 16.07
C ILE A 453 -13.36 -10.89 17.08
N SER A 454 -12.47 -11.83 16.74
CA SER A 454 -11.38 -12.23 17.64
C SER A 454 -10.19 -12.78 16.87
N ALA A 455 -8.99 -12.54 17.39
CA ALA A 455 -7.75 -13.11 16.89
C ALA A 455 -7.24 -14.26 17.78
N SER A 456 -8.15 -15.05 18.36
CA SER A 456 -7.83 -16.00 19.45
C SER A 456 -6.81 -17.08 19.10
N THR A 457 -6.67 -17.44 17.82
CA THR A 457 -5.67 -18.42 17.36
C THR A 457 -4.30 -17.80 17.09
N GLY A 458 -4.18 -16.47 17.13
CA GLY A 458 -2.95 -15.72 16.80
C GLY A 458 -2.56 -15.71 15.30
N HIS A 459 -3.19 -16.54 14.46
CA HIS A 459 -2.89 -16.66 13.03
C HIS A 459 -4.11 -16.47 12.13
N SER A 460 -5.27 -16.20 12.72
CA SER A 460 -6.50 -15.95 11.97
C SER A 460 -7.43 -15.04 12.75
N ILE A 461 -8.29 -14.32 12.04
CA ILE A 461 -9.36 -13.51 12.62
C ILE A 461 -10.68 -14.25 12.43
N SER A 462 -11.24 -14.72 13.53
CA SER A 462 -12.60 -15.26 13.58
C SER A 462 -13.59 -14.11 13.56
N TYR A 463 -14.68 -14.28 12.82
CA TYR A 463 -15.78 -13.34 12.74
C TYR A 463 -17.07 -14.05 12.32
N GLU A 464 -18.21 -13.41 12.58
CA GLU A 464 -19.52 -13.83 12.11
C GLU A 464 -20.27 -12.61 11.56
N LEU A 465 -20.48 -12.59 10.24
CA LEU A 465 -21.28 -11.60 9.54
C LEU A 465 -22.76 -11.82 9.86
N LEU A 466 -23.43 -10.74 10.30
CA LEU A 466 -24.83 -10.72 10.65
C LEU A 466 -25.73 -10.56 9.41
N PRO A 467 -26.99 -11.01 9.49
CA PRO A 467 -27.99 -10.71 8.48
C PRO A 467 -28.17 -9.20 8.30
N VAL A 468 -28.41 -8.77 7.05
CA VAL A 468 -28.82 -7.40 6.76
C VAL A 468 -30.25 -7.17 7.26
N ARG A 469 -30.49 -5.98 7.80
CA ARG A 469 -31.78 -5.51 8.32
C ARG A 469 -32.10 -4.13 7.78
N ASP A 470 -33.36 -3.73 7.94
CA ASP A 470 -33.85 -2.39 7.63
C ASP A 470 -33.51 -1.94 6.20
N VAL A 471 -33.54 -2.89 5.26
CA VAL A 471 -33.26 -2.65 3.85
C VAL A 471 -34.37 -1.78 3.27
N ALA A 472 -34.02 -0.57 2.89
CA ALA A 472 -34.91 0.38 2.25
C ALA A 472 -34.33 0.78 0.88
N VAL A 473 -35.14 0.65 -0.17
CA VAL A 473 -34.72 0.96 -1.53
C VAL A 473 -35.60 2.06 -2.11
N LYS A 474 -34.96 3.08 -2.69
CA LYS A 474 -35.64 4.11 -3.46
C LYS A 474 -35.10 4.13 -4.87
N VAL A 475 -35.98 4.01 -5.86
CA VAL A 475 -35.60 4.17 -7.28
C VAL A 475 -35.25 5.64 -7.51
N MET A 476 -34.00 5.91 -7.84
CA MET A 476 -33.50 7.25 -8.14
C MET A 476 -33.74 7.60 -9.60
N ALA A 477 -33.52 6.63 -10.50
CA ALA A 477 -33.78 6.74 -11.92
C ALA A 477 -33.87 5.33 -12.53
N SER A 478 -34.73 5.17 -13.53
CA SER A 478 -34.92 3.92 -14.25
C SER A 478 -35.12 4.24 -15.73
N ASN A 479 -34.30 3.63 -16.59
CA ASN A 479 -34.43 3.73 -18.04
C ASN A 479 -35.14 2.50 -18.65
N ILE A 480 -35.77 1.70 -17.79
CA ILE A 480 -36.36 0.41 -18.13
C ILE A 480 -37.82 0.29 -17.68
N GLY A 481 -38.43 1.42 -17.34
CA GLY A 481 -39.80 1.49 -16.83
C GLY A 481 -39.89 1.44 -15.31
N ASP A 482 -41.11 1.20 -14.82
CA ASP A 482 -41.40 1.17 -13.38
C ASP A 482 -40.77 -0.05 -12.71
N VAL A 483 -40.14 0.19 -11.55
CA VAL A 483 -39.48 -0.84 -10.76
C VAL A 483 -40.08 -0.86 -9.36
N SER A 484 -40.55 -2.02 -8.92
CA SER A 484 -41.09 -2.23 -7.58
C SER A 484 -39.97 -2.17 -6.54
N THR A 485 -39.99 -1.16 -5.67
CA THR A 485 -39.03 -1.02 -4.57
C THR A 485 -39.14 -2.18 -3.59
N LYS A 486 -40.36 -2.64 -3.29
CA LYS A 486 -40.62 -3.76 -2.37
C LYS A 486 -40.01 -5.08 -2.87
N ASP A 487 -40.06 -5.33 -4.18
CA ASP A 487 -39.48 -6.55 -4.75
C ASP A 487 -37.95 -6.48 -4.75
N LEU A 488 -37.37 -5.30 -4.98
CA LEU A 488 -35.94 -5.06 -4.82
C LEU A 488 -35.47 -5.22 -3.36
N GLU A 489 -36.20 -4.68 -2.38
CA GLU A 489 -35.90 -4.83 -0.96
C GLU A 489 -35.87 -6.30 -0.55
N LYS A 490 -36.90 -7.06 -0.93
CA LYS A 490 -36.97 -8.51 -0.70
C LYS A 490 -35.82 -9.24 -1.36
N LEU A 491 -35.51 -8.92 -2.61
CA LEU A 491 -34.42 -9.55 -3.35
C LEU A 491 -33.06 -9.29 -2.70
N ILE A 492 -32.76 -8.03 -2.36
CA ILE A 492 -31.50 -7.64 -1.71
C ILE A 492 -31.37 -8.34 -0.36
N THR A 493 -32.44 -8.31 0.46
CA THR A 493 -32.47 -8.98 1.77
C THR A 493 -32.23 -10.47 1.63
N LYS A 494 -32.93 -11.12 0.68
CA LYS A 494 -32.79 -12.56 0.44
C LYS A 494 -31.40 -12.93 -0.06
N VAL A 495 -30.87 -12.23 -1.06
CA VAL A 495 -29.53 -12.49 -1.60
C VAL A 495 -28.45 -12.28 -0.52
N TRP A 496 -28.60 -11.26 0.33
CA TRP A 496 -27.66 -11.06 1.41
C TRP A 496 -27.75 -12.16 2.48
N ASN A 497 -28.95 -12.41 3.00
CA ASN A 497 -29.15 -13.29 4.15
C ASN A 497 -29.04 -14.78 3.82
N ASP A 498 -29.54 -15.20 2.65
CA ASP A 498 -29.53 -16.62 2.26
C ASP A 498 -28.21 -17.02 1.61
N PHE A 499 -27.44 -16.05 1.10
CA PHE A 499 -26.26 -16.34 0.29
C PHE A 499 -24.99 -15.61 0.77
N ALA A 500 -24.97 -14.27 0.76
CA ALA A 500 -23.75 -13.51 1.01
C ALA A 500 -23.21 -13.71 2.44
N ALA A 501 -24.08 -13.59 3.46
CA ALA A 501 -23.69 -13.77 4.86
C ALA A 501 -23.23 -15.19 5.19
N PRO A 502 -23.98 -16.26 4.84
CA PRO A 502 -23.51 -17.63 5.01
C PRO A 502 -22.18 -17.92 4.30
N LEU A 503 -21.99 -17.39 3.09
CA LEU A 503 -20.74 -17.58 2.34
C LEU A 503 -19.56 -16.91 3.05
N ALA A 504 -19.71 -15.65 3.49
CA ALA A 504 -18.70 -14.94 4.24
C ALA A 504 -18.36 -15.66 5.55
N ASN A 505 -19.37 -16.21 6.23
CA ASN A 505 -19.20 -16.99 7.46
C ASN A 505 -18.48 -18.32 7.20
N SER A 506 -18.68 -18.95 6.04
CA SER A 506 -17.92 -20.16 5.66
C SER A 506 -16.42 -19.91 5.42
N ALA A 507 -16.03 -18.65 5.17
CA ALA A 507 -14.64 -18.22 5.03
C ALA A 507 -14.00 -17.83 6.38
N SER A 508 -14.78 -17.81 7.46
CA SER A 508 -14.28 -17.62 8.82
C SER A 508 -13.67 -18.93 9.33
N PRO A 509 -12.48 -18.89 9.97
CA PRO A 509 -11.71 -17.69 10.27
C PRO A 509 -10.83 -17.21 9.10
N LEU A 510 -10.68 -15.89 8.95
CA LEU A 510 -9.80 -15.28 7.97
C LEU A 510 -8.35 -15.56 8.33
N LYS A 511 -7.67 -16.38 7.52
CA LYS A 511 -6.24 -16.67 7.71
C LYS A 511 -5.41 -15.41 7.48
N LEU A 512 -4.57 -15.07 8.45
CA LEU A 512 -3.58 -14.02 8.30
C LEU A 512 -2.41 -14.51 7.43
N PRO A 513 -1.61 -13.58 6.85
CA PRO A 513 -0.37 -13.95 6.21
C PRO A 513 0.49 -14.84 7.12
N PHE A 514 1.15 -15.85 6.54
CA PHE A 514 1.87 -16.88 7.30
C PHE A 514 3.03 -16.33 8.17
N PHE A 515 3.50 -15.11 7.88
CA PHE A 515 4.53 -14.42 8.64
C PHE A 515 3.98 -13.62 9.83
N PHE A 516 2.66 -13.50 9.98
CA PHE A 516 2.05 -12.94 11.18
C PHE A 516 1.82 -14.02 12.23
N GLN A 517 2.23 -13.70 13.46
CA GLN A 517 2.16 -14.56 14.62
C GLN A 517 1.55 -13.82 15.79
N GLU A 518 0.92 -14.56 16.70
CA GLU A 518 0.38 -14.03 17.96
C GLU A 518 -0.47 -12.77 17.80
N ALA A 519 -1.28 -12.71 16.73
CA ALA A 519 -2.17 -11.61 16.47
C ALA A 519 -3.11 -11.34 17.65
N VAL A 520 -3.26 -10.08 18.00
CA VAL A 520 -4.22 -9.58 18.98
C VAL A 520 -5.13 -8.59 18.28
N LEU A 521 -6.42 -8.68 18.54
CA LEU A 521 -7.41 -7.73 18.06
C LEU A 521 -8.44 -7.52 19.16
N LYS A 522 -8.58 -6.27 19.59
CA LYS A 522 -9.58 -5.79 20.55
C LYS A 522 -10.46 -4.79 19.82
N VAL A 523 -11.75 -5.05 19.82
CA VAL A 523 -12.76 -4.18 19.20
C VAL A 523 -13.77 -3.89 20.29
N GLY A 524 -13.79 -2.66 20.79
CA GLY A 524 -14.73 -2.21 21.82
C GLY A 524 -15.21 -0.78 21.53
N PRO A 525 -16.21 -0.28 22.28
CA PRO A 525 -16.88 1.00 22.03
C PRO A 525 -15.91 2.18 21.89
N ASP A 526 -14.91 2.23 22.77
CA ASP A 526 -13.96 3.34 22.84
C ASP A 526 -12.65 3.06 22.10
N ILE A 527 -12.35 1.79 21.78
CA ILE A 527 -11.02 1.37 21.35
C ILE A 527 -11.13 0.28 20.29
N ILE A 528 -10.48 0.52 19.15
CA ILE A 528 -10.16 -0.49 18.15
C ILE A 528 -8.64 -0.60 18.13
N GLU A 529 -8.12 -1.72 18.60
CA GLU A 529 -6.69 -1.95 18.78
C GLU A 529 -6.30 -3.32 18.26
N GLY A 530 -5.20 -3.39 17.51
CA GLY A 530 -4.65 -4.66 17.05
C GLY A 530 -3.14 -4.64 16.98
N GLY A 531 -2.54 -5.83 17.00
CA GLY A 531 -1.11 -5.97 16.84
C GLY A 531 -0.72 -7.38 16.45
N VAL A 532 0.46 -7.53 15.86
CA VAL A 532 1.00 -8.80 15.36
C VAL A 532 2.49 -8.89 15.64
N ASN A 533 2.98 -10.09 15.93
CA ASN A 533 4.40 -10.41 15.82
C ASN A 533 4.72 -10.82 14.39
N VAL A 534 5.92 -10.50 13.91
CA VAL A 534 6.29 -10.74 12.52
C VAL A 534 7.50 -11.65 12.44
N SER A 535 7.32 -12.81 11.82
CA SER A 535 8.39 -13.75 11.50
C SER A 535 8.77 -13.63 10.03
N LEU A 536 9.82 -12.85 9.76
CA LEU A 536 10.39 -12.72 8.41
C LEU A 536 11.25 -13.95 8.09
N LYS A 537 10.67 -14.92 7.37
CA LYS A 537 11.44 -16.02 6.75
C LYS A 537 12.16 -15.55 5.49
N GLU A 538 13.28 -16.18 5.14
CA GLU A 538 14.07 -15.87 3.93
C GLU A 538 13.25 -15.84 2.63
N GLU A 539 12.25 -16.72 2.49
CA GLU A 539 11.37 -16.82 1.32
C GLU A 539 10.48 -15.58 1.11
N PHE A 540 10.04 -14.93 2.19
CA PHE A 540 9.26 -13.67 2.12
C PHE A 540 10.13 -12.52 1.61
N LEU A 541 11.41 -12.52 1.97
CA LEU A 541 12.35 -11.47 1.59
C LEU A 541 12.71 -11.55 0.11
N GLN A 542 12.88 -12.76 -0.44
CA GLN A 542 13.01 -12.92 -1.89
C GLN A 542 11.78 -12.40 -2.65
N ALA A 543 10.58 -12.67 -2.13
CA ALA A 543 9.35 -12.18 -2.76
C ALA A 543 9.22 -10.65 -2.72
N VAL A 544 9.49 -10.03 -1.56
CA VAL A 544 9.41 -8.56 -1.40
C VAL A 544 10.50 -7.83 -2.18
N LEU A 545 11.75 -8.32 -2.12
CA LEU A 545 12.88 -7.73 -2.85
C LEU A 545 12.77 -7.92 -4.37
N SER A 546 12.00 -8.90 -4.86
CA SER A 546 11.71 -9.06 -6.30
C SER A 546 10.67 -8.07 -6.85
N THR A 547 9.95 -7.39 -5.95
CA THR A 547 8.90 -6.41 -6.28
C THR A 547 9.29 -4.96 -6.04
N LEU A 548 10.42 -4.73 -5.37
CA LEU A 548 11.09 -3.42 -5.26
C LEU A 548 12.13 -3.29 -6.38
#